data_AF-A0A1H1VQ82-F1
#
_entry.id   AF-A0A1H1VQ82-F1
#
_cell.length_a   1.000
_cell.length_b   1.000
_cell.length_c   1.000
_cell.angle_alpha   90.00
_cell.angle_beta   90.00
_cell.angle_gamma   90.00
#
_symmetry.space_group_name_H-M   'P 1'
#
loop_
_entity.id
_entity.type
_entity.pdbx_description
1 polymer ?
#
loop_
_entity_poly.entity_id
_entity_poly.type
_entity_poly.pdbx_seq_one_letter_code
_entity_poly.pdbx_strand_id
1 'polypeptide(L)'
;MRLLVVDPLDRLLLFHAHPGPGPGDGFWFCPGGGVEAGESALEAAARELREETGLEVDPDRIRGPVWTRRHVVPVGGTEDPRAAVVERGEGTGSDGDLLDQREQFFVYRAPNTPAIHAIGDPWSARDGHQAYRWWSRGDLEAGPADAAVFAPRRLPELFPEILAGRWEDPPRDVGV
;
A
#
# COMPACT_ATOMS: atom_id res chain seq x y z
N MET A 1 6.89 -4.23 3.01
CA MET A 1 7.24 -3.03 2.20
C MET A 1 6.04 -2.65 1.33
N ARG A 2 6.11 -1.61 0.50
CA ARG A 2 5.00 -1.18 -0.39
C ARG A 2 5.56 -0.63 -1.70
N LEU A 3 4.82 -0.75 -2.79
CA LEU A 3 5.23 -0.23 -4.10
C LEU A 3 4.28 0.81 -4.66
N LEU A 4 4.82 1.98 -4.98
CA LEU A 4 4.22 3.00 -5.81
C LEU A 4 4.50 2.66 -7.28
N VAL A 5 3.62 1.86 -7.88
CA VAL A 5 3.72 1.49 -9.30
C VAL A 5 3.04 2.55 -10.15
N VAL A 6 3.83 3.25 -10.96
CA VAL A 6 3.36 4.34 -11.82
C VAL A 6 3.48 3.93 -13.28
N ASP A 7 2.38 4.03 -14.03
CA ASP A 7 2.39 3.77 -15.47
C ASP A 7 2.80 5.01 -16.29
N PRO A 8 3.00 4.88 -17.62
CA PRO A 8 3.36 6.03 -18.48
C PRO A 8 2.28 7.11 -18.61
N LEU A 9 1.07 6.89 -18.07
CA LEU A 9 0.00 7.87 -18.04
C LEU A 9 -0.06 8.60 -16.68
N ASP A 10 1.00 8.47 -15.87
CA ASP A 10 1.12 9.03 -14.52
C ASP A 10 -0.02 8.58 -13.59
N ARG A 11 -0.46 7.31 -13.74
CA ARG A 11 -1.45 6.69 -12.88
C ARG A 11 -0.80 5.74 -11.89
N LEU A 12 -1.33 5.70 -10.67
CA LEU A 12 -0.89 4.81 -9.60
C LEU A 12 -1.75 3.56 -9.53
N LEU A 13 -1.13 2.38 -9.49
CA LEU A 13 -1.84 1.15 -9.19
C LEU A 13 -2.12 1.05 -7.68
N LEU A 14 -3.39 0.88 -7.33
CA LEU A 14 -3.83 0.58 -5.97
C LEU A 14 -4.75 -0.63 -5.95
N PHE A 15 -4.70 -1.39 -4.87
CA PHE A 15 -5.60 -2.50 -4.55
C PHE A 15 -6.64 -2.06 -3.53
N HIS A 16 -7.80 -2.70 -3.54
CA HIS A 16 -8.88 -2.43 -2.61
C HIS A 16 -9.09 -3.59 -1.66
N ALA A 17 -9.03 -3.33 -0.35
CA ALA A 17 -9.37 -4.29 0.68
C ALA A 17 -10.69 -3.92 1.34
N HIS A 18 -11.60 -4.90 1.44
CA HIS A 18 -12.78 -4.83 2.30
C HIS A 18 -12.49 -5.59 3.61
N PRO A 19 -12.46 -4.93 4.77
CA PRO A 19 -12.10 -5.56 6.05
C PRO A 19 -13.16 -6.54 6.60
N GLY A 20 -14.13 -6.97 5.80
CA GLY A 20 -15.26 -7.80 6.21
C GLY A 20 -16.47 -7.00 6.70
N PRO A 21 -17.45 -7.63 7.37
CA PRO A 21 -18.68 -6.97 7.79
C PRO A 21 -18.42 -5.94 8.89
N GLY A 22 -18.58 -4.65 8.57
CA GLY A 22 -18.41 -3.53 9.49
C GLY A 22 -18.75 -2.18 8.81
N PRO A 23 -18.81 -1.07 9.56
CA PRO A 23 -19.08 0.24 9.00
C PRO A 23 -17.86 0.75 8.20
N GLY A 24 -17.96 0.72 6.87
CA GLY A 24 -16.97 1.31 5.97
C GLY A 24 -16.75 0.51 4.70
N ASP A 25 -16.59 1.22 3.59
CA ASP A 25 -16.39 0.59 2.27
C ASP A 25 -14.94 0.15 2.02
N GLY A 26 -14.12 -0.05 3.06
CA GLY A 26 -12.74 -0.53 2.92
C GLY A 26 -11.67 0.55 2.70
N PHE A 27 -10.54 0.15 2.14
CA PHE A 27 -9.40 1.04 1.89
C PHE A 27 -8.59 0.63 0.64
N TRP A 28 -8.00 1.65 0.01
CA TRP A 28 -7.12 1.52 -1.15
C TRP A 28 -5.66 1.59 -0.72
N PHE A 29 -4.85 0.60 -1.10
CA PHE A 29 -3.47 0.48 -0.65
C PHE A 29 -2.52 0.09 -1.80
N CYS A 30 -1.23 0.34 -1.59
CA CYS A 30 -0.19 0.00 -2.55
C CYS A 30 0.11 -1.51 -2.52
N PRO A 31 0.43 -2.14 -3.67
CA PRO A 31 0.90 -3.52 -3.69
C PRO A 31 2.10 -3.75 -2.78
N GLY A 32 2.23 -4.99 -2.32
CA GLY A 32 3.38 -5.48 -1.57
C GLY A 32 3.04 -6.15 -0.24
N GLY A 33 3.83 -7.15 0.16
CA GLY A 33 3.84 -7.79 1.47
C GLY A 33 5.14 -7.67 2.30
N GLY A 34 5.61 -8.81 2.81
CA GLY A 34 6.73 -8.93 3.75
C GLY A 34 8.08 -9.05 3.04
N VAL A 35 9.15 -8.74 3.77
CA VAL A 35 10.52 -9.11 3.33
C VAL A 35 10.86 -10.44 4.01
N GLU A 36 11.20 -11.44 3.21
CA GLU A 36 11.59 -12.77 3.67
C GLU A 36 13.06 -12.84 4.11
N ALA A 37 13.42 -13.93 4.79
CA ALA A 37 14.78 -14.13 5.27
C ALA A 37 15.74 -14.36 4.08
N GLY A 38 16.75 -13.50 3.96
CA GLY A 38 17.81 -13.63 2.96
C GLY A 38 17.58 -12.84 1.67
N GLU A 39 16.45 -12.14 1.54
CA GLU A 39 16.22 -11.18 0.44
C GLU A 39 16.35 -9.73 0.91
N SER A 40 16.74 -8.85 -0.01
CA SER A 40 16.68 -7.40 0.15
C SER A 40 15.26 -6.87 -0.04
N ALA A 41 15.01 -5.63 0.39
CA ALA A 41 13.70 -4.99 0.20
C ALA A 41 13.34 -4.79 -1.29
N LEU A 42 14.32 -4.64 -2.18
CA LEU A 42 14.09 -4.51 -3.62
C LEU A 42 13.75 -5.87 -4.26
N GLU A 43 14.41 -6.95 -3.82
CA GLU A 43 14.08 -8.32 -4.25
C GLU A 43 12.67 -8.72 -3.77
N ALA A 44 12.33 -8.44 -2.52
CA ALA A 44 10.99 -8.63 -1.98
C ALA A 44 9.95 -7.86 -2.81
N ALA A 45 10.24 -6.60 -3.11
CA ALA A 45 9.34 -5.76 -3.90
C ALA A 45 9.10 -6.30 -5.33
N ALA A 46 10.14 -6.84 -5.98
CA ALA A 46 10.01 -7.49 -7.29
C ALA A 46 9.22 -8.80 -7.21
N ARG A 47 9.47 -9.64 -6.18
CA ARG A 47 8.73 -10.89 -5.93
C ARG A 47 7.24 -10.63 -5.71
N GLU A 48 6.92 -9.68 -4.84
CA GLU A 48 5.54 -9.32 -4.49
C GLU A 48 4.78 -8.73 -5.69
N LEU A 49 5.42 -7.87 -6.51
CA LEU A 49 4.81 -7.43 -7.76
C LEU A 49 4.49 -8.61 -8.69
N ARG A 50 5.41 -9.56 -8.85
CA ARG A 50 5.16 -10.75 -9.68
C ARG A 50 3.98 -11.55 -9.14
N GLU A 51 3.87 -11.72 -7.82
CA GLU A 51 2.81 -12.51 -7.18
C GLU A 51 1.45 -11.81 -7.27
N GLU A 52 1.36 -10.53 -6.91
CA GLU A 52 0.10 -9.80 -6.83
C GLU A 52 -0.39 -9.28 -8.18
N THR A 53 0.49 -9.15 -9.18
CA THR A 53 0.13 -8.53 -10.47
C THR A 53 0.54 -9.33 -11.70
N GLY A 54 1.43 -10.31 -11.56
CA GLY A 54 2.09 -10.99 -12.68
C GLY A 54 3.24 -10.19 -13.30
N LEU A 55 3.61 -9.03 -12.75
CA LEU A 55 4.67 -8.18 -13.29
C LEU A 55 6.05 -8.66 -12.90
N GLU A 56 6.84 -9.11 -13.87
CA GLU A 56 8.26 -9.36 -13.69
C GLU A 56 9.07 -8.08 -13.85
N VAL A 57 9.79 -7.72 -12.78
CA VAL A 57 10.59 -6.49 -12.71
C VAL A 57 11.97 -6.83 -12.20
N ASP A 58 12.99 -6.26 -12.84
CA ASP A 58 14.36 -6.28 -12.32
C ASP A 58 14.44 -5.39 -11.06
N PRO A 59 14.86 -5.91 -9.89
CA PRO A 59 15.01 -5.13 -8.66
C PRO A 59 15.78 -3.81 -8.84
N ASP A 60 16.74 -3.74 -9.75
CA ASP A 60 17.55 -2.53 -10.01
C ASP A 60 16.73 -1.37 -10.62
N ARG A 61 15.55 -1.68 -11.16
CA ARG A 61 14.60 -0.68 -11.69
C ARG A 61 13.68 -0.11 -10.61
N ILE A 62 13.68 -0.69 -9.42
CA ILE A 62 12.91 -0.21 -8.28
C ILE A 62 13.77 0.81 -7.52
N ARG A 63 13.17 1.94 -7.12
CA ARG A 63 13.84 3.04 -6.43
C ARG A 63 13.29 3.23 -5.03
N GLY A 64 14.14 3.59 -4.08
CA GLY A 64 13.73 3.94 -2.73
C GLY A 64 14.57 3.24 -1.65
N PRO A 65 14.09 3.25 -0.39
CA PRO A 65 12.77 3.74 0.02
C PRO A 65 12.59 5.24 -0.21
N VAL A 66 11.39 5.66 -0.59
CA VAL A 66 11.02 7.08 -0.78
C VAL A 66 10.16 7.60 0.36
N TRP A 67 9.32 6.74 0.94
CA TRP A 67 8.48 7.03 2.10
C TRP A 67 8.62 5.95 3.17
N THR A 68 8.27 6.31 4.40
CA THR A 68 8.10 5.39 5.52
C THR A 68 6.78 5.64 6.23
N ARG A 69 6.16 4.58 6.74
CA ARG A 69 4.98 4.67 7.60
C ARG A 69 5.15 3.73 8.79
N ARG A 70 4.73 4.18 9.97
CA ARG A 70 4.56 3.31 11.15
C ARG A 70 3.09 3.29 11.56
N HIS A 71 2.52 2.11 11.67
CA HIS A 71 1.14 1.91 12.08
C HIS A 71 1.11 0.84 13.19
N VAL A 72 0.51 1.16 14.33
CA VAL A 72 0.36 0.22 15.45
C VAL A 72 -1.10 -0.15 15.58
N VAL A 73 -1.42 -1.42 15.33
CA VAL A 73 -2.80 -1.94 15.34
C VAL A 73 -2.93 -3.13 16.29
N PRO A 74 -4.11 -3.42 16.85
CA PRO A 74 -4.33 -4.67 17.59
C PRO A 74 -4.16 -5.91 16.69
N VAL A 75 -3.52 -6.96 17.22
CA VAL A 75 -3.40 -8.28 16.57
C VAL A 75 -4.78 -8.91 16.44
N GLY A 76 -5.14 -9.34 15.23
CA GLY A 76 -6.48 -9.82 14.91
C GLY A 76 -7.54 -8.71 14.78
N GLY A 77 -7.15 -7.44 14.96
CA GLY A 77 -7.93 -6.28 14.53
C GLY A 77 -7.96 -6.20 13.00
N THR A 78 -8.96 -5.50 12.46
CA THR A 78 -9.01 -5.19 11.02
C THR A 78 -7.75 -4.42 10.63
N GLU A 79 -7.14 -4.72 9.47
CA GLU A 79 -6.11 -3.88 8.81
C GLU A 79 -6.65 -2.50 8.39
N ASP A 80 -7.76 -2.06 8.97
CA ASP A 80 -8.40 -0.79 8.69
C ASP A 80 -7.45 0.36 9.07
N PRO A 81 -6.93 1.13 8.10
CA PRO A 81 -6.09 2.31 8.35
C PRO A 81 -6.86 3.44 9.06
N ARG A 82 -8.16 3.28 9.33
CA ARG A 82 -8.96 4.15 10.19
C ARG A 82 -8.85 3.82 11.66
N ALA A 83 -8.50 2.59 12.03
CA ALA A 83 -8.34 2.20 13.42
C ALA A 83 -7.26 3.08 14.06
N ALA A 84 -7.63 3.81 15.12
CA ALA A 84 -6.73 4.73 15.79
C ALA A 84 -5.50 4.00 16.34
N VAL A 85 -4.34 4.66 16.27
CA VAL A 85 -3.13 4.25 16.99
C VAL A 85 -3.48 4.12 18.46
N VAL A 86 -3.46 2.91 19.00
CA VAL A 86 -3.56 2.71 20.44
C VAL A 86 -2.21 3.11 21.03
N GLU A 87 -2.14 4.30 21.64
CA GLU A 87 -0.98 4.65 22.47
C GLU A 87 -0.88 3.65 23.63
N ARG A 88 0.35 3.19 23.90
CA ARG A 88 0.62 2.16 24.90
C ARG A 88 0.24 2.67 26.30
N GLY A 89 -0.94 2.31 26.78
CA GLY A 89 -1.30 2.50 28.18
C GLY A 89 -0.52 1.52 29.06
N GLU A 90 0.07 2.00 30.15
CA GLU A 90 0.66 1.14 31.18
C GLU A 90 -0.47 0.42 31.93
N GLY A 91 -0.80 -0.81 31.50
CA GLY A 91 -1.85 -1.63 32.10
C GLY A 91 -1.43 -3.09 32.19
N THR A 92 -1.41 -3.63 33.41
CA THR A 92 -1.23 -5.06 33.67
C THR A 92 -2.58 -5.76 33.51
N GLY A 93 -2.91 -6.16 32.29
CA GLY A 93 -4.03 -7.04 31.97
C GLY A 93 -3.61 -7.98 30.86
N SER A 94 -4.30 -9.10 30.65
CA SER A 94 -4.10 -9.94 29.46
C SER A 94 -4.56 -9.17 28.22
N ASP A 95 -3.75 -8.22 27.78
CA ASP A 95 -4.05 -7.24 26.73
C ASP A 95 -3.66 -7.79 25.36
N GLY A 96 -4.58 -7.65 24.41
CA GLY A 96 -4.41 -8.07 23.03
C GLY A 96 -3.10 -7.55 22.46
N ASP A 97 -2.31 -8.46 21.89
CA ASP A 97 -1.02 -8.14 21.29
C ASP A 97 -1.17 -6.97 20.29
N LEU A 98 -0.23 -6.04 20.26
CA LEU A 98 -0.18 -4.98 19.25
C LEU A 98 0.79 -5.37 18.14
N LEU A 99 0.38 -5.18 16.89
CA LEU A 99 1.23 -5.27 15.71
C LEU A 99 1.81 -3.88 15.40
N ASP A 100 3.13 -3.72 15.58
CA ASP A 100 3.88 -2.53 15.14
C ASP A 100 4.34 -2.73 13.69
N GLN A 101 3.50 -2.32 12.74
CA GLN A 101 3.78 -2.41 11.31
C GLN A 101 4.62 -1.21 10.87
N ARG A 102 5.78 -1.50 10.27
CA ARG A 102 6.68 -0.50 9.67
C ARG A 102 6.80 -0.75 8.19
N GLU A 103 6.34 0.21 7.41
CA GLU A 103 6.34 0.14 5.96
C GLU A 103 7.38 1.09 5.38
N GLN A 104 8.04 0.60 4.34
CA GLN A 104 8.90 1.35 3.45
C GLN A 104 8.28 1.30 2.06
N PHE A 105 8.17 2.45 1.41
CA PHE A 105 7.59 2.58 0.08
C PHE A 105 8.68 2.74 -0.96
N PHE A 106 8.54 2.03 -2.07
CA PHE A 106 9.46 2.04 -3.20
C PHE A 106 8.71 2.44 -4.47
N VAL A 107 9.38 3.06 -5.42
CA VAL A 107 8.80 3.51 -6.69
C VAL A 107 9.25 2.58 -7.81
N TYR A 108 8.30 2.10 -8.59
CA TYR A 108 8.56 1.48 -9.88
C TYR A 108 7.80 2.23 -10.98
N ARG A 109 8.53 2.73 -11.98
CA ARG A 109 7.94 3.34 -13.19
C ARG A 109 7.87 2.30 -14.30
N ALA A 110 6.67 1.83 -14.57
CA ALA A 110 6.43 0.84 -15.60
C ALA A 110 6.61 1.46 -16.99
N PRO A 111 7.24 0.75 -17.94
CA PRO A 111 7.46 1.25 -19.31
C PRO A 111 6.18 1.24 -20.18
N ASN A 112 5.14 0.54 -19.73
CA ASN A 112 3.81 0.47 -20.32
C ASN A 112 2.77 0.40 -19.19
N THR A 113 1.48 0.49 -19.50
CA THR A 113 0.42 0.12 -18.55
C THR A 113 0.23 -1.39 -18.62
N PRO A 114 0.64 -2.15 -17.60
CA PRO A 114 0.52 -3.60 -17.63
C PRO A 114 -0.92 -4.06 -17.39
N ALA A 115 -1.26 -5.20 -18.01
CA ALA A 115 -2.41 -5.97 -17.57
C ALA A 115 -2.08 -6.59 -16.21
N ILE A 116 -2.94 -6.35 -15.22
CA ILE A 116 -2.76 -6.89 -13.87
C ILE A 116 -3.51 -8.21 -13.81
N HIS A 117 -2.75 -9.29 -13.63
CA HIS A 117 -3.29 -10.58 -13.27
C HIS A 117 -3.19 -10.68 -11.75
N ALA A 118 -4.23 -10.22 -11.06
CA ALA A 118 -4.31 -10.33 -9.61
C ALA A 118 -4.41 -11.81 -9.23
N ILE A 119 -3.26 -12.42 -8.92
CA ILE A 119 -3.17 -13.81 -8.49
C ILE A 119 -3.16 -13.80 -6.97
N GLY A 120 -4.12 -14.47 -6.35
CA GLY A 120 -3.95 -14.94 -4.98
C GLY A 120 -4.62 -14.16 -3.85
N ASP A 121 -5.52 -13.21 -4.10
CA ASP A 121 -6.33 -12.68 -3.02
C ASP A 121 -7.74 -13.35 -2.94
N PRO A 122 -7.96 -14.34 -2.05
CA PRO A 122 -9.28 -14.93 -1.82
C PRO A 122 -10.31 -13.96 -1.23
N TRP A 123 -9.91 -12.77 -0.79
CA TRP A 123 -10.81 -11.69 -0.35
C TRP A 123 -11.42 -10.92 -1.52
N SER A 124 -10.71 -10.84 -2.64
CA SER A 124 -11.13 -10.13 -3.85
C SER A 124 -12.21 -10.84 -4.69
N ALA A 125 -12.28 -12.17 -4.58
CA ALA A 125 -13.13 -13.00 -5.45
C ALA A 125 -14.61 -13.07 -5.05
N ARG A 126 -15.01 -12.50 -3.90
CA ARG A 126 -16.37 -12.69 -3.38
C ARG A 126 -17.45 -11.77 -3.97
N ASP A 127 -17.12 -10.56 -4.44
CA ASP A 127 -18.15 -9.55 -4.77
C ASP A 127 -18.00 -8.84 -6.12
N GLY A 128 -17.21 -9.35 -7.07
CA GLY A 128 -17.18 -8.81 -8.45
C GLY A 128 -16.72 -7.35 -8.60
N HIS A 129 -16.20 -6.74 -7.54
CA HIS A 129 -15.56 -5.43 -7.56
C HIS A 129 -14.13 -5.58 -8.10
N GLN A 130 -13.68 -4.63 -8.93
CA GLN A 130 -12.27 -4.61 -9.37
C GLN A 130 -11.39 -4.47 -8.13
N ALA A 131 -10.66 -5.53 -7.80
CA ALA A 131 -9.76 -5.59 -6.65
C ALA A 131 -8.60 -4.58 -6.73
N TYR A 132 -8.44 -3.93 -7.88
CA TYR A 132 -7.42 -2.93 -8.16
C TYR A 132 -7.94 -1.87 -9.13
N ARG A 133 -7.27 -0.71 -9.17
CA ARG A 133 -7.52 0.37 -10.13
C ARG A 133 -6.24 1.16 -10.39
N TRP A 134 -6.10 1.68 -11.61
CA TRP A 134 -5.14 2.72 -11.95
C TRP A 134 -5.74 4.10 -11.69
N TRP A 135 -5.18 4.82 -10.72
CA TRP A 135 -5.65 6.12 -10.27
C TRP A 135 -4.84 7.24 -10.90
N SER A 136 -5.46 8.09 -11.71
CA SER A 136 -4.82 9.33 -12.13
C SER A 136 -4.66 10.28 -10.94
N ARG A 137 -3.80 11.30 -11.10
CA ARG A 137 -3.70 12.39 -10.12
C ARG A 137 -5.07 13.00 -9.79
N GLY A 138 -5.89 13.27 -10.81
CA GLY A 138 -7.21 13.85 -10.61
C GLY A 138 -8.16 12.90 -9.85
N ASP A 139 -8.07 11.60 -10.10
CA ASP A 139 -8.86 10.61 -9.36
C ASP A 139 -8.43 10.52 -7.89
N LEU A 140 -7.13 10.58 -7.61
CA LEU A 140 -6.61 10.58 -6.24
C LEU A 140 -7.07 11.83 -5.47
N GLU A 141 -7.03 13.00 -6.12
CA GLU A 141 -7.50 14.26 -5.55
C GLU A 141 -9.03 14.25 -5.32
N ALA A 142 -9.80 13.64 -6.22
CA ALA A 142 -11.25 13.48 -6.06
C ALA A 142 -11.63 12.45 -4.98
N GLY A 143 -10.78 11.44 -4.77
CA GLY A 143 -10.98 10.37 -3.81
C GLY A 143 -11.89 9.24 -4.33
N PRO A 144 -12.04 8.16 -3.54
CA PRO A 144 -12.99 7.10 -3.82
C PRO A 144 -14.44 7.60 -3.83
N ALA A 145 -15.27 6.98 -4.67
CA ALA A 145 -16.69 7.34 -4.79
C ALA A 145 -17.53 6.80 -3.62
N ASP A 146 -17.02 5.78 -2.95
CA ASP A 146 -17.56 5.17 -1.75
C ASP A 146 -16.89 5.79 -0.51
N ALA A 147 -17.21 5.27 0.68
CA ALA A 147 -16.58 5.76 1.89
C ALA A 147 -15.09 5.37 2.01
N ALA A 148 -14.50 4.59 1.09
CA ALA A 148 -13.16 4.05 1.22
C ALA A 148 -12.09 5.14 1.38
N VAL A 149 -10.99 4.80 2.05
CA VAL A 149 -9.86 5.72 2.28
C VAL A 149 -8.58 5.21 1.63
N PHE A 150 -7.65 6.11 1.32
CA PHE A 150 -6.30 5.71 0.91
C PHE A 150 -5.43 5.36 2.11
N ALA A 151 -4.52 4.41 1.90
CA ALA A 151 -3.49 4.00 2.84
C ALA A 151 -2.12 4.08 2.15
N PRO A 152 -1.27 5.08 2.47
CA PRO A 152 -1.44 6.10 3.51
C PRO A 152 -2.47 7.18 3.14
N ARG A 153 -3.06 7.85 4.15
CA ARG A 153 -4.08 8.88 3.92
C ARG A 153 -3.58 10.07 3.11
N ARG A 154 -2.29 10.40 3.27
CA ARG A 154 -1.60 11.50 2.57
C ARG A 154 -1.16 11.14 1.15
N LEU A 155 -1.49 9.95 0.66
CA LEU A 155 -1.10 9.51 -0.68
C LEU A 155 -1.49 10.52 -1.77
N PRO A 156 -2.74 11.06 -1.83
CA PRO A 156 -3.10 12.04 -2.86
C PRO A 156 -2.27 13.33 -2.81
N GLU A 157 -1.98 13.83 -1.61
CA GLU A 157 -1.19 15.04 -1.37
C GLU A 157 0.24 14.88 -1.90
N LEU A 158 0.84 13.72 -1.68
CA LEU A 158 2.25 13.47 -1.91
C LEU A 158 2.57 12.86 -3.28
N PHE A 159 1.59 12.27 -3.96
CA PHE A 159 1.79 11.64 -5.26
C PHE A 159 2.37 12.57 -6.35
N PRO A 160 2.05 13.88 -6.43
CA PRO A 160 2.68 14.78 -7.39
C PRO A 160 4.21 14.89 -7.25
N GLU A 161 4.75 14.72 -6.04
CA GLU A 161 6.21 14.73 -5.82
C GLU A 161 6.86 13.46 -6.36
N ILE A 162 6.15 12.32 -6.26
CA ILE A 162 6.55 11.06 -6.89
C ILE A 162 6.62 11.24 -8.40
N LEU A 163 5.57 11.80 -9.01
CA LEU A 163 5.57 12.06 -10.45
C LEU A 163 6.71 12.97 -10.90
N ALA A 164 7.10 13.93 -10.06
CA ALA A 164 8.22 14.82 -10.35
C ALA A 164 9.61 14.21 -10.13
N GLY A 165 9.72 13.01 -9.56
CA GLY A 165 11.02 12.44 -9.17
C GLY A 165 11.69 13.17 -8.01
N ARG A 166 10.92 13.94 -7.23
CA ARG A 166 11.41 14.77 -6.13
C ARG A 166 11.06 14.12 -4.79
N TRP A 167 11.68 12.99 -4.50
CA TRP A 167 11.60 12.34 -3.19
C TRP A 167 12.95 12.49 -2.49
N GLU A 168 12.92 12.98 -1.25
CA GLU A 168 14.11 13.36 -0.48
C GLU A 168 14.84 12.13 0.11
N ASP A 169 16.13 12.33 0.43
CA ASP A 169 16.90 11.52 1.38
C ASP A 169 17.13 12.39 2.63
N PRO A 170 16.63 12.01 3.81
CA PRO A 170 16.01 10.73 4.17
C PRO A 170 14.59 10.52 3.60
N PRO A 171 14.10 9.26 3.54
CA PRO A 171 12.72 8.96 3.16
C PRO A 171 11.71 9.73 4.01
N ARG A 172 10.63 10.21 3.39
CA ARG A 172 9.61 11.02 4.07
C ARG A 172 8.68 10.14 4.92
N ASP A 173 8.44 10.52 6.16
CA ASP A 173 7.36 9.95 6.97
C ASP A 173 6.00 10.43 6.45
N VAL A 174 5.16 9.48 6.05
CA VAL A 174 3.83 9.76 5.48
C VAL A 174 2.68 9.61 6.49
N GLY A 175 2.99 9.32 7.75
CA GLY A 175 2.00 9.12 8.80
C GLY A 175 1.09 7.92 8.53
N VAL A 176 -0.02 7.84 9.26
CA VAL A 176 -1.00 6.73 9.17
C VAL A 176 -1.96 6.90 7.99
#